data_AF-A0A4Y2JBI7-F1
#
_entry.id   AF-A0A4Y2JBI7-F1
#
_cell.length_a   1.000
_cell.length_b   1.000
_cell.length_c   1.000
_cell.angle_alpha   90.00
_cell.angle_beta   90.00
_cell.angle_gamma   90.00
#
_symmetry.space_group_name_H-M   'P 1'
#
loop_
_entity.id
_entity.type
_entity.pdbx_description
1 polymer ?
#
loop_
_entity_poly.entity_id
_entity_poly.type
_entity_poly.pdbx_seq_one_letter_code
_entity_poly.pdbx_strand_id
1 'polypeptide(L)'
;MADEAYCLGPAPTAKSYLNVEAILDVIQKSSTQAVHPGYGFLSENMEFAQTLEEMGIAFIGPNWKSIAAMGDKIESKRIAAKARVNTIPGFDGVVKTPEECVKIAQEI
;
A
#
# COMPACT_ATOMS: atom_id res chain seq x y z
N MET A 1 18.70 -13.44 -10.60
CA MET A 1 19.01 -12.42 -11.64
C MET A 1 17.92 -12.47 -12.70
N ALA A 2 17.65 -11.36 -13.37
CA ALA A 2 16.63 -11.25 -14.41
C ALA A 2 17.24 -11.38 -15.81
N ASP A 3 16.43 -11.74 -16.79
CA ASP A 3 16.83 -11.84 -18.20
C ASP A 3 17.00 -10.46 -18.86
N GLU A 4 16.21 -9.47 -18.41
CA GLU A 4 16.29 -8.08 -18.86
C GLU A 4 16.43 -7.13 -17.65
N ALA A 5 17.11 -6.01 -17.85
CA ALA A 5 17.30 -4.98 -16.83
C ALA A 5 17.22 -3.58 -17.42
N TYR A 6 16.47 -2.69 -16.77
CA TYR A 6 16.23 -1.33 -17.19
C TYR A 6 16.62 -0.35 -16.08
N CYS A 7 17.27 0.76 -16.44
CA CYS A 7 17.64 1.80 -15.49
C CYS A 7 16.43 2.70 -15.18
N LEU A 8 16.02 2.76 -13.90
CA LEU A 8 14.90 3.59 -13.43
C LEU A 8 15.30 5.02 -13.06
N GLY A 9 16.60 5.31 -13.00
CA GLY A 9 17.12 6.62 -12.57
C GLY A 9 18.33 6.51 -11.63
N PRO A 10 18.67 7.60 -10.93
CA PRO A 10 19.84 7.66 -10.06
C PRO A 10 19.65 6.85 -8.76
N ALA A 11 20.76 6.62 -8.03
CA ALA A 11 20.80 5.79 -6.83
C ALA A 11 19.75 6.11 -5.74
N PRO A 12 19.36 7.38 -5.47
CA PRO A 12 18.34 7.66 -4.45
C PRO A 12 17.00 6.99 -4.77
N THR A 13 16.49 6.19 -3.85
CA THR A 13 15.23 5.44 -3.97
C THR A 13 14.04 6.30 -4.37
N ALA A 14 13.91 7.50 -3.79
CA ALA A 14 12.86 8.47 -4.11
C ALA A 14 12.86 8.91 -5.58
N LYS A 15 14.00 8.78 -6.27
CA LYS A 15 14.17 9.13 -7.69
C LYS A 15 14.25 7.91 -8.62
N SER A 16 14.11 6.70 -8.08
CA SER A 16 14.21 5.43 -8.82
C SER A 16 13.09 4.47 -8.41
N TYR A 17 13.28 3.66 -7.38
CA TYR A 17 12.33 2.59 -7.00
C TYR A 17 10.99 3.07 -6.41
N LEU A 18 10.88 4.33 -6.00
CA LEU A 18 9.62 4.98 -5.63
C LEU A 18 9.07 5.89 -6.75
N ASN A 19 9.76 5.96 -7.89
CA ASN A 19 9.30 6.73 -9.04
C ASN A 19 8.35 5.87 -9.88
N VAL A 20 7.06 6.01 -9.61
CA VAL A 20 5.99 5.28 -10.29
C VAL A 20 6.03 5.54 -11.81
N GLU A 21 6.22 6.78 -12.24
CA GLU A 21 6.26 7.13 -13.67
C GLU A 21 7.39 6.39 -14.40
N ALA A 22 8.60 6.38 -13.84
CA ALA A 22 9.73 5.67 -14.44
C ALA A 22 9.49 4.15 -14.56
N ILE A 23 8.80 3.56 -13.58
CA ILE A 23 8.45 2.13 -13.58
C ILE A 23 7.40 1.85 -14.65
N LEU A 24 6.33 2.66 -14.72
CA LEU A 24 5.28 2.51 -15.73
C LEU A 24 5.83 2.69 -17.16
N ASP A 25 6.78 3.60 -17.36
CA ASP A 25 7.49 3.79 -18.62
C ASP A 25 8.23 2.51 -19.08
N VAL A 26 8.92 1.83 -18.15
CA VAL A 26 9.61 0.57 -18.45
C VAL A 26 8.61 -0.54 -18.75
N ILE A 27 7.51 -0.58 -18.00
CA ILE A 27 6.44 -1.55 -18.20
C ILE A 27 5.82 -1.41 -19.61
N GLN A 28 5.58 -0.18 -20.09
CA GLN A 28 5.03 0.06 -21.43
C GLN A 28 6.01 -0.29 -22.57
N LYS A 29 7.32 -0.15 -22.33
CA LYS A 29 8.38 -0.47 -23.30
C LYS A 29 8.71 -1.95 -23.36
N SER A 30 8.28 -2.72 -22.37
CA SER A 30 8.53 -4.15 -22.25
C SER A 30 7.26 -4.95 -22.51
N SER A 31 7.40 -6.27 -22.66
CA SER A 31 6.26 -7.19 -22.75
C SER A 31 5.81 -7.66 -21.36
N THR A 32 5.76 -6.73 -20.39
CA THR A 32 5.45 -7.08 -19.00
C THR A 32 4.00 -7.54 -18.86
N GLN A 33 3.81 -8.72 -18.27
CA GLN A 33 2.49 -9.32 -18.02
C GLN A 33 2.07 -9.22 -16.55
N ALA A 34 3.06 -9.14 -15.65
CA ALA A 34 2.83 -9.06 -14.21
C ALA A 34 3.97 -8.31 -13.52
N VAL A 35 3.65 -7.66 -12.40
CA VAL A 35 4.62 -6.96 -11.55
C VAL A 35 4.58 -7.56 -10.16
N HIS A 36 5.74 -8.05 -9.71
CA HIS A 36 5.94 -8.46 -8.32
C HIS A 36 6.61 -7.33 -7.54
N PRO A 37 5.91 -6.66 -6.60
CA PRO A 37 6.46 -5.48 -5.92
C PRO A 37 7.46 -5.83 -4.80
N GLY A 38 7.50 -7.09 -4.37
CA GLY A 38 8.30 -7.48 -3.21
C GLY A 38 7.65 -6.99 -1.92
N TYR A 39 8.42 -6.30 -1.08
CA TYR A 39 7.99 -5.70 0.18
C TYR A 39 8.58 -4.31 0.35
N GLY A 40 7.93 -3.45 1.14
CA GLY A 40 8.25 -2.02 1.17
C GLY A 40 8.01 -1.37 -0.20
N PHE A 41 8.61 -0.21 -0.45
CA PHE A 41 8.46 0.53 -1.70
C PHE A 41 6.99 0.70 -2.12
N LEU A 42 6.58 0.11 -3.25
CA LEU A 42 5.24 0.22 -3.82
C LEU A 42 4.35 -1.00 -3.51
N SER A 43 4.79 -1.94 -2.67
CA SER A 43 4.02 -3.16 -2.34
C SER A 43 2.68 -2.91 -1.66
N GLU A 44 2.55 -1.77 -0.97
CA GLU A 44 1.30 -1.33 -0.32
C GLU A 44 0.77 -0.02 -0.94
N ASN A 45 1.26 0.38 -2.11
CA ASN A 45 0.76 1.58 -2.78
C ASN A 45 -0.48 1.23 -3.62
N MET A 46 -1.64 1.76 -3.18
CA MET A 46 -2.93 1.52 -3.82
C MET A 46 -2.96 2.02 -5.27
N GLU A 47 -2.49 3.25 -5.50
CA GLU A 47 -2.60 3.87 -6.82
C GLU A 47 -1.80 3.10 -7.87
N PHE A 48 -0.63 2.58 -7.50
CA PHE A 48 0.22 1.76 -8.36
C PHE A 48 -0.45 0.44 -8.71
N ALA A 49 -0.99 -0.28 -7.72
CA ALA A 49 -1.69 -1.53 -7.96
C ALA A 49 -2.94 -1.34 -8.84
N GLN A 50 -3.69 -0.26 -8.62
CA GLN A 50 -4.84 0.11 -9.45
C GLN A 50 -4.42 0.43 -10.89
N THR A 51 -3.37 1.24 -11.07
CA THR A 51 -2.86 1.60 -12.40
C THR A 51 -2.44 0.36 -13.19
N LEU A 52 -1.78 -0.61 -12.56
CA LEU A 52 -1.41 -1.86 -13.22
C LEU A 52 -2.65 -2.67 -13.65
N GLU A 53 -3.67 -2.76 -12.80
CA GLU A 53 -4.94 -3.43 -13.14
C GLU A 53 -5.62 -2.77 -14.34
N GLU A 54 -5.66 -1.43 -14.39
CA GLU A 54 -6.22 -0.66 -15.52
C GLU A 54 -5.42 -0.86 -16.82
N MET A 55 -4.11 -1.11 -16.73
CA MET A 55 -3.25 -1.46 -17.86
C MET A 55 -3.36 -2.93 -18.27
N GLY A 56 -4.14 -3.76 -17.56
CA GLY A 56 -4.24 -5.20 -17.81
C GLY A 56 -3.02 -5.99 -17.36
N ILE A 57 -2.22 -5.45 -16.43
CA ILE A 57 -0.99 -6.06 -15.90
C ILE A 57 -1.28 -6.61 -14.52
N ALA A 58 -0.96 -7.89 -14.30
CA ALA A 58 -1.24 -8.53 -13.02
C ALA A 58 -0.31 -7.99 -11.92
N PHE A 59 -0.87 -7.38 -10.89
CA PHE A 59 -0.16 -7.09 -9.66
C PHE A 59 -0.06 -8.38 -8.81
N ILE A 60 1.16 -8.86 -8.55
CA ILE A 60 1.37 -10.06 -7.73
C ILE A 60 1.26 -9.69 -6.25
N GLY A 61 0.03 -9.67 -5.77
CA GLY A 61 -0.33 -9.29 -4.41
C GLY A 61 -1.85 -9.22 -4.23
N PRO A 62 -2.35 -8.67 -3.11
CA PRO A 62 -3.77 -8.39 -2.95
C PRO A 62 -4.24 -7.33 -3.97
N ASN A 63 -5.53 -7.33 -4.30
CA ASN A 63 -6.11 -6.29 -5.16
C ASN A 63 -6.02 -4.90 -4.48
N TRP A 64 -6.06 -3.83 -5.28
CA TRP A 64 -5.88 -2.46 -4.76
C TRP A 64 -6.93 -2.08 -3.71
N LYS A 65 -8.16 -2.60 -3.78
CA LYS A 65 -9.21 -2.34 -2.76
C LYS A 65 -8.84 -2.95 -1.41
N SER A 66 -8.23 -4.13 -1.42
CA SER A 66 -7.72 -4.77 -0.21
C SER A 66 -6.52 -4.01 0.36
N ILE A 67 -5.61 -3.51 -0.50
CA ILE A 67 -4.50 -2.63 -0.08
C ILE A 67 -5.07 -1.37 0.59
N ALA A 68 -6.04 -0.72 -0.04
CA ALA A 68 -6.73 0.45 0.49
C ALA A 68 -7.37 0.21 1.86
N ALA A 69 -8.13 -0.88 1.95
CA ALA A 69 -8.87 -1.24 3.15
C ALA A 69 -7.95 -1.52 4.34
N MET A 70 -6.78 -2.11 4.08
CA MET A 70 -5.84 -2.54 5.13
C MET A 70 -4.76 -1.49 5.45
N GLY A 71 -4.49 -0.54 4.55
CA GLY A 71 -3.48 0.50 4.74
C GLY A 71 -3.83 1.52 5.83
N ASP A 72 -5.13 1.75 6.07
CA ASP A 72 -5.60 2.58 7.18
C ASP A 72 -5.83 1.74 8.45
N LYS A 73 -5.15 2.09 9.54
CA LYS A 73 -5.22 1.33 10.81
C LYS A 73 -6.57 1.42 11.51
N ILE A 74 -7.36 2.46 11.28
CA ILE A 74 -8.70 2.62 11.84
C ILE A 74 -9.68 1.81 11.00
N GLU A 75 -9.64 1.95 9.68
CA GLU A 75 -10.55 1.21 8.80
C GLU A 75 -10.31 -0.30 8.86
N SER A 76 -9.05 -0.73 8.90
CA SER A 76 -8.70 -2.15 9.08
C SER A 76 -9.24 -2.73 10.39
N LYS A 77 -9.21 -1.98 11.50
CA LYS A 77 -9.84 -2.39 12.77
C LYS A 77 -11.36 -2.49 12.65
N ARG A 78 -12.02 -1.55 11.97
CA ARG A 78 -13.48 -1.60 11.73
C ARG A 78 -13.86 -2.80 10.89
N ILE A 79 -13.08 -3.14 9.87
CA ILE A 79 -13.28 -4.33 9.05
C ILE A 79 -13.11 -5.60 9.89
N ALA A 80 -12.06 -5.68 10.71
CA ALA A 80 -11.85 -6.80 11.62
C ALA A 80 -13.02 -6.99 12.60
N ALA A 81 -13.51 -5.89 13.20
CA ALA A 81 -14.67 -5.92 14.09
C ALA A 81 -15.95 -6.39 13.38
N LYS A 82 -16.24 -5.87 12.16
CA LYS A 82 -17.36 -6.32 11.32
C LYS A 82 -17.26 -7.81 10.98
N ALA A 83 -16.04 -8.30 10.75
CA ALA A 83 -15.75 -9.71 10.50
C ALA A 83 -15.77 -10.57 11.78
N ARG A 84 -16.05 -10.00 12.96
CA ARG A 84 -16.05 -10.68 14.27
C ARG A 84 -14.68 -11.28 14.63
N VAL A 85 -13.60 -10.66 14.13
CA VAL A 85 -12.23 -10.96 14.54
C VAL A 85 -11.95 -10.24 15.86
N ASN A 86 -11.35 -10.95 16.81
CA ASN A 86 -10.97 -10.35 18.09
C ASN A 86 -9.86 -9.30 17.88
N THR A 87 -10.04 -8.10 18.44
CA THR A 87 -9.08 -7.00 18.35
C THR A 87 -8.73 -6.46 19.72
N ILE A 88 -7.58 -5.79 19.84
CA ILE A 88 -7.19 -5.11 21.08
C ILE A 88 -8.21 -3.99 21.37
N PRO A 89 -8.78 -3.92 22.59
CA PRO A 89 -9.64 -2.81 23.01
C PRO A 89 -8.96 -1.46 22.80
N GLY A 90 -9.72 -0.47 22.34
CA GLY A 90 -9.17 0.85 22.08
C GLY A 90 -10.21 1.81 21.52
N PHE A 91 -9.78 3.05 21.29
CA PHE A 91 -10.61 4.08 20.70
C PHE A 91 -10.76 3.90 19.18
N ASP A 92 -12.01 3.94 18.69
CA ASP A 92 -12.36 3.87 17.27
C ASP A 92 -12.34 5.28 16.64
N GLY A 93 -11.14 5.86 16.54
CA GLY A 93 -10.96 7.18 15.94
C GLY A 93 -9.53 7.70 15.99
N VAL A 94 -9.35 8.90 15.43
CA VAL A 94 -8.09 9.66 15.49
C VAL A 94 -8.09 10.50 16.76
N VAL A 95 -7.10 10.32 17.61
CA VAL A 95 -6.85 11.20 18.76
C VAL A 95 -6.14 12.45 18.24
N LYS A 96 -6.76 13.62 18.38
CA LYS A 96 -6.26 14.87 17.79
C LYS A 96 -5.44 15.69 18.76
N THR A 97 -5.69 15.58 20.07
CA THR A 97 -4.98 16.36 21.09
C THR A 97 -4.55 15.52 22.29
N PRO A 98 -3.53 15.98 23.05
CA PRO A 98 -3.13 15.34 24.30
C PRO A 98 -4.26 15.27 25.33
N GLU A 99 -5.12 16.28 25.42
CA GLU A 99 -6.23 16.32 26.39
C GLU A 99 -7.29 15.25 26.05
N GLU A 100 -7.60 15.09 24.76
CA GLU A 100 -8.47 14.02 24.27
C GLU A 100 -7.87 12.64 24.59
N CYS A 101 -6.56 12.47 24.42
CA CYS A 101 -5.86 11.24 24.77
C CYS A 101 -6.06 10.86 26.24
N VAL A 102 -5.87 11.82 27.16
CA VAL A 102 -6.05 11.59 28.60
C VAL A 102 -7.50 11.21 28.93
N LYS A 103 -8.48 11.88 28.33
CA LYS A 103 -9.89 11.56 28.54
C LYS A 103 -10.22 10.14 28.07
N ILE A 104 -9.80 9.78 26.85
CA ILE A 104 -10.00 8.44 26.30
C ILE A 104 -9.33 7.37 27.17
N ALA A 105 -8.12 7.62 27.68
CA ALA A 105 -7.42 6.69 28.55
C ALA A 105 -8.13 6.42 29.89
N GLN A 106 -9.01 7.33 30.33
CA GLN A 106 -9.85 7.13 31.52
C GLN A 106 -11.14 6.36 31.24
N GLU A 107 -11.53 6.23 29.96
CA GLU A 107 -12.77 5.58 29.50
C GLU A 107 -12.55 4.15 28.97
N ILE A 108 -11.30 3.73 28.76
CA ILE A 108 -10.88 2.38 28.31
C ILE A 108 -10.44 1.55 29.52
#